data_AF-A0A0Q0B1E7-F1
#
_entry.id   AF-A0A0Q0B1E7-F1
#
_cell.length_a   1.000
_cell.length_b   1.000
_cell.length_c   1.000
_cell.angle_alpha   90.00
_cell.angle_beta   90.00
_cell.angle_gamma   90.00
#
_symmetry.space_group_name_H-M   'P 1'
#
loop_
_entity.id
_entity.type
_entity.pdbx_description
1 polymer ?
#
loop_
_entity_poly.entity_id
_entity_poly.type
_entity_poly.pdbx_seq_one_letter_code
_entity_poly.pdbx_strand_id
1 'polypeptide(L)'
;MKVTNSGTAPWGVYLGGTIKMIKPGASRELALEGDDLVQARKIDALSFEEVVKPESDEKADLLAKLKALGIEAGKNSGIETLQKRLAEAEAAAEKQKVIDELTELKVEFDKEANLEALQAALAAAKQ
;
A
#
# COMPACT_ATOMS: atom_id res chain seq x y z
N MET A 1 -14.92 1.56 0.40
CA MET A 1 -15.99 2.11 1.27
C MET A 1 -17.30 1.38 0.99
N LYS A 2 -18.07 1.00 2.01
CA LYS A 2 -19.40 0.40 1.85
C LYS A 2 -20.44 1.51 1.94
N VAL A 3 -21.21 1.63 0.87
CA VAL A 3 -22.30 2.60 0.76
C VAL A 3 -23.61 1.86 0.89
N THR A 4 -24.42 2.22 1.87
CA THR A 4 -25.72 1.62 2.13
C THR A 4 -26.81 2.63 1.81
N ASN A 5 -27.79 2.22 1.01
CA ASN A 5 -28.97 3.04 0.75
C ASN A 5 -30.05 2.74 1.78
N SER A 6 -30.25 3.65 2.73
CA SER A 6 -31.27 3.57 3.77
C SER A 6 -32.59 4.25 3.36
N GLY A 7 -32.63 4.86 2.18
CA GLY A 7 -33.83 5.48 1.62
C GLY A 7 -34.84 4.48 1.06
N THR A 8 -36.02 4.99 0.75
CA THR A 8 -37.14 4.21 0.17
C THR A 8 -37.07 4.09 -1.36
N ALA A 9 -36.19 4.85 -2.01
CA ALA A 9 -35.99 4.88 -3.46
C ALA A 9 -34.55 4.48 -3.83
N PRO A 10 -34.32 3.97 -5.05
CA PRO A 10 -32.96 3.69 -5.51
C PRO A 10 -32.18 4.99 -5.72
N TRP A 11 -30.92 5.02 -5.27
CA TRP A 11 -30.03 6.17 -5.39
C TRP A 11 -28.83 5.83 -6.27
N GLY A 12 -28.45 6.79 -7.12
CA GLY A 12 -27.26 6.70 -7.97
C GLY A 12 -26.08 7.42 -7.32
N VAL A 13 -24.93 6.75 -7.27
CA VAL A 13 -23.65 7.34 -6.83
C VAL A 13 -22.74 7.50 -8.05
N TYR A 14 -22.18 8.69 -8.24
CA TYR A 14 -21.21 8.93 -9.30
C TYR A 14 -19.86 8.34 -8.90
N LEU A 15 -19.26 7.54 -9.78
CA LEU A 15 -17.94 6.95 -9.56
C LEU A 15 -17.23 6.80 -10.91
N GLY A 16 -16.11 7.49 -11.09
CA GLY A 16 -15.25 7.33 -12.27
C GLY A 16 -15.98 7.52 -13.62
N GLY A 17 -16.89 8.50 -13.68
CA GLY A 17 -17.65 8.79 -14.91
C GLY A 17 -18.90 7.92 -15.15
N THR A 18 -19.23 7.01 -14.23
CA THR A 18 -20.41 6.14 -14.34
C THR A 18 -21.28 6.25 -13.09
N ILE A 19 -22.61 6.24 -13.26
CA ILE A 19 -23.55 6.18 -12.14
C ILE A 19 -23.71 4.73 -11.68
N LYS A 20 -23.34 4.45 -10.43
CA LYS A 20 -23.58 3.16 -9.76
C LYS A 20 -24.85 3.25 -8.94
N MET A 21 -25.86 2.50 -9.34
CA MET A 21 -27.15 2.45 -8.67
C MET A 21 -27.12 1.51 -7.46
N ILE A 22 -27.70 1.96 -6.35
CA ILE A 22 -27.86 1.20 -5.10
C ILE A 22 -29.36 1.12 -4.79
N LYS A 23 -29.89 -0.10 -4.75
CA LYS A 23 -31.31 -0.35 -4.43
C LYS A 23 -31.61 0.01 -2.97
N PRO A 24 -32.86 0.37 -2.64
CA PRO A 24 -33.26 0.62 -1.26
C PRO A 24 -32.97 -0.60 -0.37
N GLY A 25 -32.36 -0.38 0.79
CA GLY A 25 -31.93 -1.42 1.73
C GLY A 25 -30.68 -2.21 1.30
N ALA A 26 -30.09 -1.92 0.14
CA ALA A 26 -28.89 -2.60 -0.33
C ALA A 26 -27.61 -1.85 0.06
N SER A 27 -26.55 -2.61 0.32
CA SER A 27 -25.19 -2.09 0.48
C SER A 27 -24.35 -2.45 -0.74
N ARG A 28 -23.45 -1.55 -1.13
CA ARG A 28 -22.49 -1.80 -2.20
C ARG A 28 -21.11 -1.28 -1.81
N GLU A 29 -20.09 -2.09 -2.06
CA GLU A 29 -18.70 -1.68 -1.90
C GLU A 29 -18.28 -0.84 -3.12
N LEU A 30 -17.92 0.42 -2.86
CA LEU A 30 -17.49 1.39 -3.85
C LEU A 30 -16.17 2.02 -3.39
N ALA A 31 -15.23 2.15 -4.32
CA ALA A 31 -13.97 2.87 -4.11
C ALA A 31 -14.21 4.37 -4.36
N LEU A 32 -14.99 5.01 -3.47
CA LEU A 32 -15.25 6.44 -3.53
C LEU A 32 -14.06 7.20 -2.93
N GLU A 33 -13.48 8.11 -3.70
CA GLU A 33 -12.37 8.96 -3.30
C GLU A 33 -12.61 10.40 -3.79
N GLY A 34 -11.95 11.38 -3.18
CA GLY A 34 -11.98 12.79 -3.65
C GLY A 34 -13.39 13.38 -3.84
N ASP A 35 -13.65 13.95 -5.02
CA ASP A 35 -14.91 14.64 -5.34
C ASP A 35 -16.12 13.69 -5.35
N ASP A 36 -15.93 12.44 -5.83
CA ASP A 36 -16.99 11.42 -5.87
C ASP A 36 -17.52 11.13 -4.46
N LEU A 37 -16.63 11.08 -3.45
CA LEU A 37 -17.01 10.92 -2.05
C LEU A 37 -17.76 12.13 -1.50
N VAL A 38 -17.29 13.35 -1.82
CA VAL A 38 -17.93 14.59 -1.37
C VAL A 38 -19.34 14.71 -1.93
N GLN A 39 -19.54 14.38 -3.21
CA GLN A 39 -20.87 14.39 -3.83
C GLN A 39 -21.78 13.31 -3.25
N ALA A 40 -21.27 12.10 -3.07
CA ALA A 40 -22.05 11.00 -2.50
C ALA A 40 -22.53 11.34 -1.08
N ARG A 41 -21.68 11.95 -0.24
CA ARG A 41 -22.03 12.36 1.13
C ARG A 41 -23.11 13.44 1.23
N LYS A 42 -23.41 14.17 0.14
CA LYS A 42 -24.52 15.13 0.11
C LYS A 42 -25.89 14.43 0.08
N ILE A 43 -25.92 13.12 -0.20
CA ILE A 43 -27.14 12.32 -0.24
C ILE A 43 -27.41 11.78 1.16
N ASP A 44 -28.32 12.41 1.89
CA ASP A 44 -28.68 12.05 3.28
C ASP A 44 -29.21 10.61 3.42
N ALA A 45 -29.81 10.08 2.36
CA ALA A 45 -30.31 8.70 2.32
C ALA A 45 -29.20 7.62 2.21
N LEU A 46 -27.93 8.01 2.01
CA LEU A 46 -26.81 7.10 1.90
C LEU A 46 -25.95 7.12 3.16
N SER A 47 -25.69 5.92 3.71
CA SER A 47 -24.77 5.73 4.83
C SER A 47 -23.43 5.21 4.31
N PHE A 48 -22.34 5.86 4.73
CA PHE A 48 -20.97 5.57 4.29
C PHE A 48 -20.21 4.92 5.44
N GLU A 49 -20.02 3.62 5.36
CA GLU A 49 -19.16 2.87 6.26
C GLU A 49 -17.82 2.71 5.55
N GLU A 50 -16.76 3.34 6.07
CA GLU A 50 -15.42 3.05 5.57
C GLU A 50 -15.13 1.59 5.94
N VAL A 51 -15.17 0.70 4.94
CA VAL A 51 -14.66 -0.66 5.10
C VAL A 51 -13.16 -0.51 5.18
N VAL A 52 -12.72 -0.09 6.37
CA VAL A 52 -11.37 -0.32 6.85
C VAL A 52 -11.26 -1.82 6.85
N LYS A 53 -10.58 -2.38 5.84
CA LYS A 53 -10.08 -3.76 5.94
C LYS A 53 -9.45 -3.86 7.33
N PRO A 54 -9.83 -4.86 8.14
CA PRO A 54 -9.37 -4.90 9.52
C PRO A 54 -7.84 -4.81 9.53
N GLU A 55 -7.28 -3.87 10.30
CA GLU A 55 -5.84 -3.62 10.48
C GLU A 55 -5.01 -4.89 10.79
N SER A 56 -5.68 -6.00 11.12
CA SER A 56 -5.09 -7.34 11.24
C SER A 56 -4.50 -7.86 9.93
N ASP A 57 -5.07 -7.54 8.76
CA ASP A 57 -4.49 -7.93 7.48
C ASP A 57 -3.21 -7.16 7.18
N GLU A 58 -3.15 -5.86 7.46
CA GLU A 58 -1.93 -5.07 7.26
C GLU A 58 -0.79 -5.55 8.15
N LYS A 59 -1.08 -5.82 9.42
CA LYS A 59 -0.08 -6.38 10.34
C LYS A 59 0.37 -7.78 9.89
N ALA A 60 -0.55 -8.62 9.44
CA ALA A 60 -0.24 -9.96 8.96
C ALA A 60 0.57 -9.91 7.65
N ASP A 61 0.25 -8.98 6.75
CA ASP A 61 0.96 -8.76 5.49
C ASP A 61 2.39 -8.23 5.73
N LEU A 62 2.55 -7.28 6.66
CA LEU A 62 3.87 -6.81 7.10
C LEU A 62 4.69 -7.94 7.73
N LEU A 63 4.09 -8.77 8.58
CA LEU A 63 4.73 -9.94 9.16
C LEU A 63 5.10 -10.98 8.10
N ALA A 64 4.24 -11.20 7.10
CA ALA A 64 4.50 -12.11 5.99
C ALA A 64 5.64 -11.61 5.10
N LYS A 65 5.68 -10.30 4.78
CA LYS A 65 6.76 -9.65 4.04
C LYS A 65 8.08 -9.70 4.79
N LEU A 66 8.08 -9.37 6.09
CA LEU A 66 9.26 -9.51 6.93
C LEU A 66 9.77 -10.95 6.96
N LYS A 67 8.87 -11.92 7.11
CA LYS A 67 9.23 -13.34 7.10
C LYS A 67 9.78 -13.79 5.73
N ALA A 68 9.25 -13.28 4.62
CA ALA A 68 9.77 -13.55 3.28
C ALA A 68 11.18 -12.98 3.08
N LEU A 69 11.50 -11.87 3.76
CA LEU A 69 12.83 -11.28 3.84
C LEU A 69 13.73 -11.97 4.89
N GLY A 70 13.25 -13.02 5.56
CA GLY A 70 13.98 -13.77 6.58
C GLY A 70 14.02 -13.11 7.97
N ILE A 71 13.19 -12.09 8.21
CA ILE A 71 13.13 -11.36 9.47
C ILE A 71 11.92 -11.82 10.29
N GLU A 72 12.17 -12.48 11.41
CA GLU A 72 11.12 -12.84 12.36
C GLU A 72 10.76 -11.65 13.24
N ALA A 73 9.58 -11.08 13.01
CA ALA A 73 9.01 -10.10 13.93
C ALA A 73 7.89 -10.73 14.77
N GLY A 74 7.88 -10.40 16.07
CA GLY A 74 6.93 -10.95 17.01
C GLY A 74 5.52 -10.44 16.73
N LYS A 75 4.50 -11.30 16.93
CA LYS A 75 3.08 -10.92 16.81
C LYS A 75 2.67 -9.73 17.70
N ASN A 76 3.46 -9.42 18.74
CA ASN A 76 3.25 -8.29 19.64
C ASN A 76 3.93 -6.99 19.19
N SER A 77 4.71 -6.99 18.11
CA SER A 77 5.32 -5.76 17.58
C SER A 77 4.24 -4.82 17.05
N GLY A 78 4.38 -3.52 17.33
CA GLY A 78 3.50 -2.49 16.77
C GLY A 78 3.68 -2.38 15.25
N ILE A 79 2.64 -1.94 14.53
CA ILE A 79 2.67 -1.78 13.07
C ILE A 79 3.84 -0.88 12.65
N GLU A 80 4.06 0.23 13.35
CA GLU A 80 5.20 1.13 13.09
C GLU A 80 6.56 0.42 13.22
N THR A 81 6.70 -0.48 14.20
CA THR A 81 7.95 -1.26 14.37
C THR A 81 8.15 -2.25 13.22
N LEU A 82 7.06 -2.87 12.76
CA LEU A 82 7.10 -3.80 11.62
C LEU A 82 7.45 -3.06 10.32
N GLN A 83 6.82 -1.91 10.06
CA GLN A 83 7.12 -1.07 8.90
C GLN A 83 8.58 -0.59 8.92
N LYS A 84 9.07 -0.13 10.07
CA LYS A 84 10.47 0.30 10.20
C LYS A 84 11.44 -0.84 9.91
N ARG A 85 11.20 -2.02 10.47
CA ARG A 85 12.04 -3.20 10.19
C ARG A 85 11.97 -3.63 8.73
N LEU A 86 10.81 -3.49 8.09
CA LEU A 86 10.64 -3.83 6.69
C LEU A 86 11.43 -2.84 5.81
N ALA A 87 11.34 -1.54 6.09
CA ALA A 87 12.12 -0.54 5.39
C ALA A 87 13.64 -0.72 5.57
N GLU A 88 14.09 -1.06 6.79
CA GLU A 88 15.51 -1.37 7.04
C GLU A 88 15.97 -2.63 6.27
N ALA A 89 15.11 -3.64 6.19
CA ALA A 89 15.37 -4.88 5.46
C ALA A 89 15.41 -4.66 3.95
N GLU A 90 14.46 -3.92 3.40
CA GLU A 90 14.42 -3.55 1.99
C GLU A 90 15.61 -2.68 1.62
N ALA A 91 15.99 -1.72 2.47
CA ALA A 91 17.19 -0.92 2.25
C ALA A 91 18.46 -1.78 2.27
N ALA A 92 18.58 -2.72 3.22
CA ALA A 92 19.71 -3.65 3.28
C ALA A 92 19.76 -4.58 2.05
N ALA A 93 18.61 -5.13 1.64
CA ALA A 93 18.48 -5.96 0.46
C ALA A 93 18.77 -5.18 -0.83
N GLU A 94 18.37 -3.91 -0.91
CA GLU A 94 18.69 -3.03 -2.03
C GLU A 94 20.18 -2.72 -2.08
N LYS A 95 20.83 -2.39 -0.95
CA LYS A 95 22.30 -2.22 -0.91
C LYS A 95 22.98 -3.48 -1.43
N GLN A 96 22.55 -4.64 -0.93
CA GLN A 96 23.15 -5.92 -1.25
C GLN A 96 22.95 -6.25 -2.73
N LYS A 97 21.76 -6.06 -3.29
CA LYS A 97 21.50 -6.23 -4.73
C LYS A 97 22.36 -5.32 -5.59
N VAL A 98 22.50 -4.04 -5.23
CA VAL A 98 23.35 -3.09 -5.95
C VAL A 98 24.82 -3.55 -5.90
N ILE A 99 25.29 -4.00 -4.74
CA ILE A 99 26.64 -4.55 -4.54
C ILE A 99 26.85 -5.82 -5.35
N ASP A 100 25.91 -6.77 -5.32
CA ASP A 100 25.97 -8.02 -6.05
C ASP A 100 25.98 -7.78 -7.57
N GLU A 101 25.14 -6.87 -8.06
CA GLU A 101 25.07 -6.52 -9.48
C GLU A 101 26.32 -5.74 -9.95
N LEU A 102 26.86 -4.85 -9.13
CA LEU A 102 28.17 -4.22 -9.38
C LEU A 102 29.31 -5.25 -9.41
N THR A 103 29.28 -6.23 -8.50
CA THR A 103 30.25 -7.32 -8.44
C THR A 103 30.13 -8.24 -9.65
N GLU A 104 28.90 -8.54 -10.09
CA GLU A 104 28.61 -9.33 -11.30
C GLU A 104 29.10 -8.62 -12.56
N LEU A 105 28.91 -7.30 -12.63
CA LEU A 105 29.46 -6.43 -13.68
C LEU A 105 30.98 -6.22 -13.57
N LYS A 106 31.62 -6.75 -12.52
CA LYS A 106 33.05 -6.56 -12.20
C LYS A 106 33.49 -5.10 -12.14
N VAL A 107 32.59 -4.22 -11.71
CA VAL A 107 32.87 -2.81 -11.52
C VAL A 107 33.56 -2.64 -10.18
N GLU A 108 34.70 -1.94 -10.13
CA GLU A 108 35.30 -1.56 -8.86
C GLU A 108 34.43 -0.51 -8.17
N PHE A 109 33.87 -0.87 -7.02
CA PHE A 109 33.12 0.04 -6.16
C PHE A 109 33.73 0.07 -4.76
N ASP A 110 33.69 1.24 -4.15
CA ASP A 110 34.12 1.43 -2.77
C ASP A 110 33.12 0.77 -1.81
N LYS A 111 33.57 -0.21 -1.03
CA LYS A 111 32.73 -0.88 -0.02
C LYS A 111 32.33 0.04 1.15
N GLU A 112 33.02 1.16 1.30
CA GLU A 112 32.68 2.24 2.25
C GLU A 112 31.79 3.32 1.63
N ALA A 113 31.47 3.23 0.33
CA ALA A 113 30.61 4.20 -0.33
C ALA A 113 29.17 4.13 0.17
N ASN A 114 28.49 5.28 0.16
CA ASN A 114 27.08 5.36 0.54
C ASN A 114 26.18 4.71 -0.54
N LEU A 115 24.91 4.49 -0.18
CA LEU A 115 23.92 3.89 -1.10
C LEU A 115 23.83 4.63 -2.44
N GLU A 116 23.84 5.96 -2.40
CA GLU A 116 23.79 6.80 -3.60
C GLU A 116 24.99 6.57 -4.52
N ALA A 117 26.20 6.47 -3.99
CA ALA A 117 27.41 6.26 -4.78
C ALA A 117 27.44 4.85 -5.40
N LEU A 118 26.97 3.83 -4.67
CA LEU A 118 26.83 2.47 -5.20
C LEU A 118 25.78 2.42 -6.32
N GLN A 119 24.62 3.07 -6.14
CA GLN A 119 23.59 3.15 -7.19
C GLN A 119 24.05 3.96 -8.40
N ALA A 120 24.81 5.04 -8.20
CA ALA A 120 25.38 5.82 -9.28
C ALA A 120 26.40 5.00 -10.09
N ALA A 121 27.28 4.25 -9.42
CA ALA A 121 28.21 3.33 -10.08
C ALA A 121 27.46 2.26 -10.88
N LEU A 122 26.34 1.74 -10.36
CA LEU A 122 25.51 0.75 -11.04
C LEU A 122 24.84 1.35 -12.29
N ALA A 123 24.25 2.52 -12.16
CA ALA A 123 23.63 3.24 -13.27
C ALA A 123 24.65 3.60 -14.35
N ALA A 124 25.87 4.00 -13.95
CA ALA A 124 26.97 4.27 -14.87
C ALA A 124 27.47 2.99 -15.57
N ALA A 125 27.48 1.84 -14.90
CA ALA A 125 27.88 0.56 -15.47
C ALA A 125 26.84 -0.07 -16.40
N LYS A 126 25.57 0.33 -16.27
CA LYS A 126 24.46 -0.08 -17.15
C LYS A 126 24.27 0.83 -18.37
N GLN A 127 25.03 1.93 -18.46
CA GLN A 127 25.11 2.77 -19.66
C GLN A 127 26.11 2.20 -20.66
#